data_AF-A0A834ETL2-F1
#
_entry.id   AF-A0A834ETL2-F1
#
_cell.length_a   1.000
_cell.length_b   1.000
_cell.length_c   1.000
_cell.angle_alpha   90.00
_cell.angle_beta   90.00
_cell.angle_gamma   90.00
#
_symmetry.space_group_name_H-M   'P 1'
#
loop_
_entity.id
_entity.type
_entity.pdbx_description
1 polymer ?
#
loop_
_entity_poly.entity_id
_entity_poly.type
_entity_poly.pdbx_seq_one_letter_code
_entity_poly.pdbx_strand_id
1 'polypeptide(L)'
;MFSYLSIQLKKLSEAYNERLLHTPQNPISLAVTLKTLDEHCDKAVTQLGSMLFTRQVSGARVVPLGSVQTVNGYTFRGFMSHTDNYPCAYLNAASAIGMKTQDVDLFIQRLDKCLKTIRKEQSRESDVSGIDSSDKTEDVDAEELYK
;
A
#
# COMPACT_ATOMS: atom_id res chain seq x y z
N MET A 1 0.78 25.46 -4.22
CA MET A 1 1.38 24.22 -3.68
C MET A 1 0.49 23.00 -3.95
N PHE A 2 -0.80 23.03 -3.59
CA PHE A 2 -1.75 21.95 -3.87
C PHE A 2 -1.71 21.45 -5.32
N SER A 3 -1.79 22.35 -6.31
CA SER A 3 -1.71 21.97 -7.73
C SER A 3 -0.38 21.30 -8.09
N TYR A 4 0.72 21.74 -7.49
CA TYR A 4 2.05 21.15 -7.72
C TYR A 4 2.11 19.72 -7.17
N LEU A 5 1.69 19.51 -5.92
CA LEU A 5 1.57 18.17 -5.33
C LEU A 5 0.66 17.26 -6.17
N SER A 6 -0.50 17.76 -6.61
CA SER A 6 -1.44 17.02 -7.45
C SER A 6 -0.83 16.57 -8.77
N ILE A 7 -0.13 17.46 -9.48
CA ILE A 7 0.55 17.15 -10.75
C ILE A 7 1.63 16.09 -10.54
N GLN A 8 2.48 16.24 -9.52
CA GLN A 8 3.55 15.28 -9.25
C GLN A 8 3.02 13.91 -8.83
N LEU A 9 2.01 13.87 -7.95
CA LEU A 9 1.35 12.63 -7.54
C LEU A 9 0.66 11.94 -8.71
N LYS A 10 -0.04 12.69 -9.57
CA LYS A 10 -0.68 12.13 -10.76
C LYS A 10 0.37 11.48 -11.67
N LYS A 11 1.44 12.21 -12.00
CA LYS A 11 2.55 11.70 -12.83
C LYS A 11 3.18 10.44 -12.23
N LEU A 12 3.45 10.43 -10.93
CA LEU A 12 3.99 9.26 -10.25
C LEU A 12 2.99 8.10 -10.29
N SER A 13 1.72 8.34 -9.96
CA SER A 13 0.69 7.29 -9.94
C SER A 13 0.55 6.58 -11.29
N GLU A 14 0.53 7.32 -12.39
CA GLU A 14 0.43 6.77 -13.74
C GLU A 14 1.63 5.87 -14.09
N ALA A 15 2.84 6.22 -13.66
CA ALA A 15 4.04 5.38 -13.84
C ALA A 15 3.96 4.04 -13.08
N TYR A 16 3.06 3.93 -12.10
CA TYR A 16 2.83 2.73 -11.32
C TYR A 16 1.45 2.11 -11.63
N ASN A 17 0.80 2.41 -12.75
CA ASN A 17 -0.54 1.90 -13.07
C ASN A 17 -1.59 2.17 -11.95
N GLU A 18 -1.33 3.21 -11.15
CA GLU A 18 -2.24 3.75 -10.17
C GLU A 18 -2.86 5.04 -10.71
N ARG A 19 -3.79 5.62 -9.98
CA ARG A 19 -4.38 6.91 -10.33
C ARG A 19 -4.58 7.79 -9.11
N LEU A 20 -4.57 9.10 -9.36
CA LEU A 20 -5.10 10.08 -8.42
C LEU A 20 -6.63 9.91 -8.33
N LEU A 21 -7.15 9.83 -7.10
CA LEU A 21 -8.60 9.82 -6.86
C LEU A 21 -9.20 11.18 -7.21
N HIS A 22 -10.36 11.18 -7.85
CA HIS A 22 -11.05 12.40 -8.23
C HIS A 22 -11.89 12.93 -7.05
N THR A 23 -11.31 13.86 -6.30
CA THR A 23 -11.93 14.45 -5.10
C THR A 23 -11.92 15.99 -5.17
N PRO A 24 -12.61 16.61 -6.14
CA PRO A 24 -12.51 18.06 -6.37
C PRO A 24 -13.07 18.91 -5.23
N GLN A 25 -13.96 18.35 -4.40
CA GLN A 25 -14.47 19.03 -3.21
C GLN A 25 -13.49 19.05 -2.02
N ASN A 26 -12.33 18.38 -2.12
CA ASN A 26 -11.29 18.41 -1.09
C ASN A 26 -10.13 19.34 -1.50
N PRO A 27 -10.06 20.57 -0.97
CA PRO A 27 -9.09 21.57 -1.41
C PRO A 27 -7.69 21.41 -0.79
N ILE A 28 -7.48 20.42 0.09
CA ILE A 28 -6.25 20.28 0.88
C ILE A 28 -5.62 18.90 0.72
N SER A 29 -6.42 17.83 0.82
CA SER A 29 -5.95 16.45 0.81
C SER A 29 -6.20 15.80 -0.55
N LEU A 30 -5.23 15.00 -0.97
CA LEU A 30 -5.22 14.21 -2.19
C LEU A 30 -5.01 12.74 -1.82
N ALA A 31 -5.49 11.85 -2.67
CA ALA A 31 -5.32 10.42 -2.48
C ALA A 31 -4.95 9.72 -3.79
N VAL A 32 -3.98 8.81 -3.72
CA VAL A 32 -3.54 7.95 -4.84
C VAL A 32 -3.94 6.53 -4.52
N THR A 33 -4.49 5.81 -5.51
CA THR A 33 -4.84 4.40 -5.37
C THR A 33 -3.59 3.55 -5.09
N LEU A 34 -3.77 2.43 -4.40
CA LEU A 34 -2.73 1.42 -4.17
C LEU A 34 -3.22 0.03 -4.62
N LYS A 35 -4.01 -0.04 -5.70
CA LYS A 35 -4.66 -1.29 -6.15
C LYS A 35 -3.64 -2.37 -6.51
N THR A 36 -2.54 -1.98 -7.17
CA THR A 36 -1.48 -2.91 -7.57
C THR A 36 -0.73 -3.51 -6.39
N LEU A 37 -0.79 -2.88 -5.21
CA LEU A 37 -0.23 -3.42 -3.97
C LEU A 37 -1.25 -4.31 -3.23
N ASP A 38 -2.51 -3.88 -3.23
CA ASP A 38 -3.64 -4.55 -2.57
C ASP A 38 -3.95 -5.91 -3.19
N GLU A 39 -3.87 -6.03 -4.53
CA GLU A 39 -4.12 -7.26 -5.28
C GLU A 39 -3.20 -8.44 -4.91
N HIS A 40 -2.09 -8.19 -4.24
CA HIS A 40 -1.07 -9.21 -3.96
C HIS A 40 -0.94 -9.52 -2.46
N CYS A 41 -1.09 -8.54 -1.57
CA CYS A 41 -1.11 -8.76 -0.12
C CYS A 41 -1.46 -7.49 0.66
N ASP A 42 -2.42 -7.55 1.60
CA ASP A 42 -2.73 -6.47 2.55
C ASP A 42 -1.50 -5.95 3.32
N LYS A 43 -0.50 -6.82 3.54
CA LYS A 43 0.76 -6.45 4.22
C LYS A 43 1.60 -5.48 3.40
N ALA A 44 1.57 -5.55 2.07
CA ALA A 44 2.35 -4.66 1.21
C ALA A 44 1.88 -3.20 1.34
N VAL A 45 0.56 -2.99 1.47
CA VAL A 45 -0.04 -1.68 1.69
C VAL A 45 0.44 -1.09 3.03
N THR A 46 0.33 -1.85 4.12
CA THR A 46 0.77 -1.36 5.45
C THR A 46 2.29 -1.19 5.55
N GLN A 47 3.07 -2.04 4.88
CA GLN A 47 4.52 -1.94 4.77
C GLN A 47 4.95 -0.63 4.09
N LEU A 48 4.25 -0.20 3.03
CA LEU A 48 4.53 1.08 2.38
C LEU A 48 4.52 2.26 3.37
N GLY A 49 3.54 2.28 4.28
CA GLY A 49 3.46 3.30 5.33
C GLY A 49 4.70 3.30 6.23
N SER A 50 5.13 2.13 6.67
CA SER A 50 6.33 1.95 7.49
C SER A 50 7.61 2.37 6.75
N MET A 51 7.70 2.05 5.46
CA MET A 51 8.85 2.43 4.61
C MET A 51 8.96 3.94 4.39
N LEU A 52 7.83 4.62 4.25
CA LEU A 52 7.79 6.08 4.14
C LEU A 52 8.23 6.75 5.45
N PHE A 53 7.69 6.28 6.57
CA PHE A 53 8.04 6.80 7.90
C PHE A 53 9.54 6.67 8.19
N THR A 54 10.12 5.48 7.96
CA THR A 54 11.56 5.23 8.13
C THR A 54 12.45 6.06 7.20
N ARG A 55 11.92 6.52 6.06
CA ARG A 55 12.59 7.43 5.12
C ARG A 55 12.25 8.90 5.39
N GLN A 56 11.82 9.23 6.60
CA GLN A 56 11.52 10.59 7.05
C GLN A 56 10.41 11.28 6.24
N VAL A 57 9.43 10.52 5.74
CA VAL A 57 8.18 11.07 5.21
C VAL A 57 7.15 11.05 6.33
N SER A 58 6.80 12.22 6.85
CA SER A 58 5.74 12.40 7.84
C SER A 58 4.44 12.86 7.19
N GLY A 59 3.30 12.56 7.82
CA GLY A 59 1.98 13.04 7.40
C GLY A 59 1.35 12.30 6.21
N ALA A 60 2.11 11.49 5.46
CA ALA A 60 1.55 10.54 4.51
C ALA A 60 0.79 9.44 5.27
N ARG A 61 -0.46 9.16 4.87
CA ARG A 61 -1.30 8.14 5.51
C ARG A 61 -1.69 7.07 4.51
N VAL A 62 -1.26 5.84 4.76
CA VAL A 62 -1.72 4.68 4.01
C VAL A 62 -2.98 4.11 4.65
N VAL A 63 -3.99 3.84 3.84
CA VAL A 63 -5.30 3.33 4.25
C VAL A 63 -5.53 1.98 3.57
N PRO A 64 -5.36 0.85 4.28
CA PRO A 64 -5.70 -0.48 3.78
C PRO A 64 -7.21 -0.73 3.81
N LEU A 65 -7.66 -1.76 3.10
CA LEU A 65 -9.03 -2.25 3.19
C LEU A 65 -9.28 -3.00 4.50
N GLY A 66 -10.55 -3.11 4.90
CA GLY A 66 -11.00 -4.04 5.95
C GLY A 66 -10.51 -3.74 7.38
N SER A 67 -9.78 -2.64 7.61
CA SER A 67 -9.27 -2.29 8.95
C SER A 67 -10.43 -2.17 9.96
N VAL A 68 -10.34 -2.91 11.08
CA VAL A 68 -11.33 -2.86 12.16
C VAL A 68 -10.69 -2.23 13.39
N GLN A 69 -11.30 -1.18 13.93
CA GLN A 69 -10.83 -0.50 15.11
C GLN A 69 -11.98 -0.19 16.05
N THR A 70 -11.80 -0.49 17.34
CA THR A 70 -12.72 -0.03 18.39
C THR A 70 -12.16 1.24 19.03
N VAL A 71 -12.98 2.29 19.10
CA VAL A 71 -12.67 3.56 19.75
C VAL A 71 -13.82 3.90 20.69
N ASN A 72 -13.53 4.06 21.99
CA ASN A 72 -14.53 4.39 23.02
C ASN A 72 -15.78 3.48 22.99
N GLY A 73 -15.59 2.18 22.80
CA GLY A 73 -16.67 1.19 22.78
C GLY A 73 -17.43 1.06 21.46
N TYR A 74 -17.14 1.89 20.45
CA TYR A 74 -17.71 1.76 19.12
C TYR A 74 -16.73 1.12 18.14
N THR A 75 -17.18 0.10 17.41
CA THR A 75 -16.38 -0.63 16.43
C THR A 75 -16.61 -0.09 15.03
N PHE A 76 -15.57 0.53 14.46
CA PHE A 76 -15.54 0.95 13.07
C PHE A 76 -15.00 -0.18 12.19
N ARG A 77 -15.74 -0.53 11.13
CA ARG A 77 -15.23 -1.33 10.01
C ARG A 77 -14.70 -0.37 8.94
N GLY A 78 -13.65 -0.76 8.23
CA GLY A 78 -12.97 0.13 7.29
C GLY A 78 -12.43 1.41 7.96
N PHE A 79 -11.94 1.31 9.20
CA PHE A 79 -11.38 2.44 9.93
C PHE A 79 -10.28 3.14 9.12
N MET A 80 -10.16 4.47 9.27
CA MET A 80 -9.38 5.39 8.42
C MET A 80 -9.97 5.67 7.03
N SER A 81 -10.82 4.81 6.47
CA SER A 81 -11.37 5.00 5.12
C SER A 81 -12.67 5.81 5.07
N HIS A 82 -13.26 6.10 6.23
CA HIS A 82 -14.52 6.83 6.41
C HIS A 82 -15.76 6.15 5.81
N THR A 83 -15.68 4.85 5.55
CA THR A 83 -16.78 3.97 5.15
C THR A 83 -16.41 2.53 5.49
N ASP A 84 -17.39 1.65 5.62
CA ASP A 84 -17.13 0.24 5.93
C ASP A 84 -16.41 -0.49 4.77
N ASN A 85 -16.69 -0.08 3.53
CA ASN A 85 -16.26 -0.78 2.31
C ASN A 85 -15.80 0.21 1.23
N TYR A 86 -14.68 0.90 1.45
CA TYR A 86 -14.09 1.72 0.39
C TYR A 86 -13.57 0.84 -0.76
N PRO A 87 -13.66 1.25 -2.05
CA PRO A 87 -13.39 0.33 -3.17
C PRO A 87 -11.93 -0.12 -3.38
N CYS A 88 -10.95 0.50 -2.71
CA CYS A 88 -9.53 0.14 -2.84
C CYS A 88 -8.70 0.72 -1.71
N ALA A 89 -7.54 0.13 -1.42
CA ALA A 89 -6.52 0.79 -0.62
C ALA A 89 -6.02 2.09 -1.30
N TYR A 90 -5.57 3.06 -0.49
CA TYR A 90 -5.05 4.33 -0.99
C TYR A 90 -4.03 4.99 -0.06
N LEU A 91 -3.19 5.87 -0.62
CA LEU A 91 -2.26 6.73 0.11
C LEU A 91 -2.76 8.18 0.07
N ASN A 92 -2.90 8.81 1.23
CA ASN A 92 -3.16 10.24 1.35
C ASN A 92 -1.87 11.05 1.45
N ALA A 93 -1.87 12.21 0.80
CA ALA A 93 -0.93 13.30 1.03
C ALA A 93 -1.67 14.63 0.93
N ALA A 94 -1.21 15.65 1.65
CA ALA A 94 -1.92 16.92 1.73
C ALA A 94 -0.99 18.11 1.53
N SER A 95 -1.51 19.18 0.93
CA SER A 95 -0.83 20.47 0.82
C SER A 95 -1.34 21.41 1.91
N ALA A 96 -0.87 21.22 3.14
CA ALA A 96 -1.15 22.12 4.25
C ALA A 96 -0.39 23.45 4.12
N ILE A 97 -0.78 24.45 4.93
CA ILE A 97 -0.10 25.74 4.98
C ILE A 97 1.38 25.58 5.36
N GLY A 98 2.27 26.33 4.70
CA GLY A 98 3.71 26.30 4.94
C GLY A 98 4.50 25.22 4.20
N MET A 99 3.83 24.32 3.48
CA MET A 99 4.51 23.32 2.63
C MET A 99 5.34 23.99 1.54
N LYS A 100 6.57 23.52 1.35
CA LYS A 100 7.54 23.99 0.35
C LYS A 100 7.64 23.01 -0.82
N THR A 101 8.17 23.47 -1.95
CA THR A 101 8.42 22.64 -3.14
C THR A 101 9.31 21.44 -2.79
N GLN A 102 10.34 21.66 -1.97
CA GLN A 102 11.26 20.62 -1.53
C GLN A 102 10.57 19.49 -0.75
N ASP A 103 9.49 19.78 0.00
CA ASP A 103 8.71 18.76 0.69
C ASP A 103 8.03 17.83 -0.32
N VAL A 104 7.48 18.40 -1.39
CA VAL A 104 6.87 17.64 -2.50
C VAL A 104 7.93 16.81 -3.22
N ASP A 105 9.05 17.41 -3.58
CA ASP A 105 10.11 16.74 -4.35
C ASP A 105 10.70 15.55 -3.57
N LEU A 106 11.04 15.75 -2.29
CA LEU A 106 11.56 14.68 -1.44
C LEU A 106 10.52 13.61 -1.19
N PHE A 107 9.26 13.99 -0.97
CA PHE A 107 8.17 13.02 -0.81
C PHE A 107 8.01 12.14 -2.06
N ILE A 108 7.94 12.74 -3.25
CA ILE A 108 7.79 12.02 -4.52
C ILE A 108 9.00 11.11 -4.77
N GLN A 109 10.22 11.59 -4.55
CA GLN A 109 11.44 10.79 -4.70
C GLN A 109 11.45 9.58 -3.74
N ARG A 110 11.03 9.77 -2.49
CA ARG A 110 11.02 8.70 -1.48
C ARG A 110 9.90 7.70 -1.75
N LEU A 111 8.72 8.18 -2.15
CA LEU A 111 7.59 7.33 -2.53
C LEU A 111 7.95 6.46 -3.74
N ASP A 112 8.55 7.03 -4.79
CA ASP A 112 9.05 6.29 -5.95
C ASP A 112 10.02 5.17 -5.52
N LYS A 113 11.00 5.46 -4.67
CA LYS A 113 11.93 4.45 -4.14
C LYS A 113 11.22 3.34 -3.36
N CYS A 114 10.24 3.67 -2.52
CA CYS A 114 9.47 2.68 -1.76
C CYS A 114 8.68 1.76 -2.70
N LEU A 115 7.94 2.33 -3.65
CA LEU A 115 7.12 1.56 -4.60
C LEU A 115 7.99 0.63 -5.48
N LYS A 116 9.13 1.11 -5.98
CA LYS A 116 10.11 0.27 -6.69
C LYS A 116 10.61 -0.90 -5.85
N THR A 117 10.89 -0.65 -4.58
CA THR A 117 11.40 -1.69 -3.67
C THR A 117 10.36 -2.78 -3.46
N ILE A 118 9.10 -2.40 -3.14
CA ILE A 118 8.01 -3.35 -2.92
C ILE A 118 7.74 -4.18 -4.19
N ARG A 119 7.70 -3.55 -5.37
CA ARG A 119 7.51 -4.28 -6.63
C ARG A 119 8.59 -5.31 -6.90
N LYS A 120 9.84 -4.98 -6.57
CA LYS A 120 10.98 -5.88 -6.71
C LYS A 120 10.92 -7.06 -5.73
N GLU A 121 10.42 -6.83 -4.53
CA GLU A 121 10.19 -7.89 -3.53
C GLU A 121 9.07 -8.83 -4.01
N GLN A 122 7.95 -8.28 -4.49
CA GLN A 122 6.84 -9.04 -5.05
C GLN A 122 7.24 -9.89 -6.26
N SER A 123 8.04 -9.34 -7.19
CA SER A 123 8.50 -10.13 -8.35
C SER A 123 9.37 -11.32 -7.93
N ARG A 124 10.21 -11.15 -6.89
CA ARG A 124 11.06 -12.22 -6.36
C ARG A 124 10.28 -13.31 -5.65
N GLU A 125 9.26 -12.93 -4.86
CA GLU A 125 8.38 -13.91 -4.21
C GLU A 125 7.61 -14.75 -5.24
N SER A 126 7.19 -14.11 -6.34
CA SER A 126 6.55 -14.79 -7.47
C SER A 126 7.46 -15.86 -8.08
N ASP A 127 8.73 -15.51 -8.34
CA ASP A 127 9.72 -16.42 -8.95
C ASP A 127 10.07 -17.62 -8.05
N VAL A 128 10.11 -17.43 -6.73
CA VAL A 128 10.43 -18.48 -5.76
C VAL A 128 9.25 -19.43 -5.53
N SER A 129 8.01 -18.92 -5.53
CA SER A 129 6.81 -19.75 -5.35
C SER A 129 6.50 -20.68 -6.54
N GLY A 130 7.12 -20.47 -7.69
CA GLY A 130 6.98 -21.32 -8.89
C GLY A 130 7.87 -22.58 -8.91
N ILE A 131 8.76 -22.76 -7.93
CA ILE A 131 9.77 -23.86 -7.95
C ILE A 131 9.35 -25.06 -7.08
N ASP A 132 8.37 -24.93 -6.19
CA ASP A 132 8.04 -25.95 -5.17
C ASP A 132 6.82 -26.85 -5.50
N SER A 133 6.56 -27.14 -6.78
CA SER A 133 5.51 -28.08 -7.18
C SER A 133 6.00 -29.17 -8.14
N SER A 134 7.09 -29.86 -7.78
CA SER A 134 7.37 -31.20 -8.31
C SER A 134 8.40 -31.94 -7.45
N ASP A 135 7.98 -32.55 -6.35
CA ASP A 135 8.45 -33.89 -6.04
C ASP A 135 7.31 -34.68 -5.36
N LYS A 136 6.54 -35.39 -6.19
CA LYS A 136 5.78 -36.56 -5.75
C LYS A 136 6.69 -37.75 -5.99
N THR A 137 7.03 -38.48 -4.94
CA THR A 137 7.25 -39.93 -5.05
C THR A 137 6.36 -40.63 -4.04
N GLU A 138 5.51 -41.50 -4.57
CA GLU A 138 4.53 -42.35 -3.89
C GLU A 138 5.21 -43.56 -3.22
N ASP A 139 4.74 -43.86 -2.01
CA ASP A 139 4.49 -45.15 -1.34
C ASP A 139 5.43 -46.36 -1.49
N VAL A 140 5.88 -46.90 -0.34
CA VAL A 140 5.79 -48.35 -0.05
C VAL A 140 5.49 -48.57 1.44
N ASP A 141 4.41 -49.33 1.70
CA ASP A 141 4.00 -49.95 2.97
C ASP A 141 5.14 -50.70 3.70
N ALA A 142 5.15 -50.60 5.02
CA ALA A 142 5.68 -51.66 5.89
C ALA A 142 4.84 -51.76 7.17
N GLU A 143 4.32 -52.97 7.35
CA GLU A 143 3.48 -53.50 8.42
C GLU A 143 3.92 -53.17 9.87
N GLU A 144 2.91 -52.92 10.70
CA GLU A 144 2.66 -53.57 11.99
C GLU A 144 3.85 -53.84 12.94
N LEU A 145 4.04 -52.98 13.96
CA LEU A 145 4.36 -53.42 15.32
C LEU A 145 4.14 -52.30 16.37
N TYR A 146 3.39 -52.64 17.43
CA TYR A 146 3.11 -51.87 18.67
C TYR A 146 1.97 -50.85 18.66
N LYS A 147 0.72 -51.31 18.75
CA LYS A 147 -0.10 -51.36 20.00
C LYS A 147 -1.58 -51.49 19.69
#